data_AF-G4RMT1-F1
#
_entry.id   AF-G4RMT1-F1
#
_cell.length_a   1.000
_cell.length_b   1.000
_cell.length_c   1.000
_cell.angle_alpha   90.00
_cell.angle_beta   90.00
_cell.angle_gamma   90.00
#
_symmetry.space_group_name_H-M   'P 1'
#
loop_
_entity.id
_entity.type
_entity.pdbx_description
1 polymer ?
#
loop_
_entity_poly.entity_id
_entity_poly.type
_entity_poly.pdbx_seq_one_letter_code
_entity_poly.pdbx_strand_id
1 'polypeptide(L)'
;MRRLFIFLAIMALFSPIFGVWLANLIGYHEPLDVAADLINEMANKTLGHPVMNDTRYQINWTPFIDYTVPGLPDWAGYIVAAYIGLAIYLIVLLVVKRVKRSS
;
A
#
# COMPACT_ATOMS: atom_id res chain seq x y z
N MET A 1 9.15 -14.30 21.04
CA MET A 1 9.65 -13.37 19.99
C MET A 1 10.05 -14.09 18.70
N ARG A 2 10.95 -15.09 18.68
CA ARG A 2 11.33 -15.78 17.42
C ARG A 2 10.13 -16.34 16.63
N ARG A 3 9.20 -17.02 17.32
CA ARG A 3 7.97 -17.56 16.72
C ARG A 3 7.08 -16.46 16.11
N LEU A 4 7.01 -15.30 16.75
CA LEU A 4 6.23 -14.15 16.26
C LEU A 4 6.85 -13.59 14.97
N PHE A 5 8.17 -13.41 14.89
CA PHE A 5 8.80 -12.89 13.68
C PHE A 5 8.69 -13.87 12.50
N ILE A 6 8.81 -15.18 12.77
CA ILE A 6 8.56 -16.21 11.76
C ILE A 6 7.11 -16.12 11.27
N PHE A 7 6.15 -16.01 12.19
CA PHE A 7 4.74 -15.84 11.84
C PHE A 7 4.51 -14.59 10.99
N LEU A 8 5.06 -13.43 11.37
CA LEU A 8 4.94 -12.18 10.62
C LEU A 8 5.57 -12.28 9.22
N ALA A 9 6.72 -12.92 9.08
CA ALA A 9 7.36 -13.15 7.79
C ALA A 9 6.50 -14.07 6.89
N ILE A 10 5.95 -15.15 7.46
CA ILE A 10 5.03 -16.03 6.72
C ILE A 10 3.78 -15.27 6.28
N MET A 11 3.18 -14.46 7.16
CA MET A 11 2.03 -13.63 6.81
C MET A 11 2.37 -12.60 5.73
N ALA A 12 3.55 -11.99 5.78
CA ALA A 12 4.00 -11.07 4.74
C ALA A 12 4.13 -11.76 3.36
N LEU A 13 4.56 -13.02 3.33
CA LEU A 13 4.64 -13.80 2.09
C LEU A 13 3.26 -14.14 1.51
N PHE A 14 2.29 -14.46 2.38
CA PHE A 14 0.91 -14.75 1.99
C PHE A 14 0.04 -13.50 1.79
N SER A 15 0.57 -12.32 2.04
CA SER A 15 -0.16 -11.06 1.98
C SER A 15 -0.82 -10.74 0.62
N PRO A 16 -0.29 -11.16 -0.55
CA PRO A 16 -0.96 -10.92 -1.84
C PRO A 16 -2.31 -11.62 -1.99
N ILE A 17 -2.57 -12.67 -1.20
CA ILE A 17 -3.87 -13.33 -1.17
C ILE A 17 -4.96 -12.31 -0.87
N PHE A 18 -4.73 -11.44 0.11
CA PHE A 18 -5.71 -10.44 0.53
C PHE A 18 -5.65 -9.18 -0.33
N GLY A 19 -4.44 -8.65 -0.55
CA GLY A 19 -4.26 -7.35 -1.18
C GLY A 19 -4.37 -7.33 -2.69
N VAL A 20 -4.18 -8.48 -3.35
CA VAL A 20 -4.21 -8.55 -4.82
C VAL A 20 -5.31 -9.49 -5.27
N TRP A 21 -5.24 -10.79 -4.92
CA TRP A 21 -6.17 -11.76 -5.49
C TRP A 21 -7.59 -11.60 -4.99
N LEU A 22 -7.80 -11.51 -3.68
CA LEU A 22 -9.14 -11.39 -3.11
C LEU A 22 -9.75 -10.02 -3.41
N ALA A 23 -8.95 -8.95 -3.39
CA ALA A 23 -9.35 -7.60 -3.79
C ALA A 23 -9.84 -7.56 -5.24
N ASN A 24 -9.08 -8.16 -6.17
CA ASN A 24 -9.47 -8.27 -7.57
C ASN A 24 -10.71 -9.14 -7.76
N LEU A 25 -10.85 -10.23 -6.99
CA LEU A 25 -12.01 -11.12 -7.08
C LEU A 25 -13.33 -10.43 -6.75
N ILE A 26 -13.32 -9.53 -5.76
CA ILE A 26 -14.50 -8.77 -5.33
C ILE A 26 -14.64 -7.43 -6.07
N GLY A 27 -13.71 -7.10 -6.97
CA GLY A 27 -13.67 -5.82 -7.66
C GLY A 27 -13.52 -4.64 -6.68
N TYR A 28 -12.68 -4.78 -5.66
CA TYR A 28 -12.45 -3.72 -4.69
C TYR A 28 -11.87 -2.49 -5.38
N HIS A 29 -12.46 -1.33 -5.11
CA HIS A 29 -11.94 -0.02 -5.47
C HIS A 29 -11.83 0.82 -4.21
N GLU A 30 -10.75 1.59 -4.11
CA GLU A 30 -10.55 2.46 -2.96
C GLU A 30 -11.68 3.51 -2.89
N PRO A 31 -12.32 3.74 -1.73
CA PRO A 31 -13.43 4.69 -1.61
C PRO A 31 -13.06 6.10 -2.07
N LEU A 32 -11.79 6.49 -1.91
CA LEU A 32 -11.29 7.78 -2.33
C LEU A 32 -11.21 7.89 -3.86
N ASP A 33 -10.80 6.82 -4.54
CA ASP A 33 -10.75 6.76 -6.01
C ASP A 33 -12.16 6.84 -6.60
N VAL A 34 -13.10 6.09 -6.02
CA VAL A 34 -14.53 6.16 -6.40
C VAL A 34 -15.06 7.59 -6.24
N ALA A 35 -14.73 8.27 -5.13
CA ALA A 35 -15.16 9.65 -4.92
C ALA A 35 -14.54 10.61 -5.93
N ALA A 36 -13.25 10.45 -6.26
CA ALA A 36 -12.57 11.29 -7.24
C ALA A 36 -13.15 11.11 -8.65
N ASP A 37 -13.43 9.86 -9.04
CA ASP A 37 -14.06 9.53 -10.32
C ASP A 37 -15.46 10.14 -10.45
N LEU A 38 -16.28 10.03 -9.40
CA LEU A 38 -17.62 10.64 -9.37
C LEU A 38 -17.56 12.17 -9.49
N ILE A 39 -16.60 12.81 -8.80
CA ILE A 39 -16.42 14.27 -8.88
C ILE A 39 -15.99 14.67 -10.29
N ASN A 40 -15.04 13.94 -10.89
CA ASN A 40 -14.58 14.20 -12.24
C ASN A 40 -15.67 13.96 -13.29
N GLU A 41 -16.51 12.94 -13.12
CA GLU A 41 -17.66 12.69 -14.00
C GLU A 41 -18.66 13.86 -13.96
N MET A 42 -18.99 14.34 -12.77
CA MET A 42 -19.89 15.50 -12.58
C MET A 42 -19.30 16.80 -13.11
N ALA A 43 -18.00 17.02 -12.88
CA ALA A 43 -17.27 18.15 -13.41
C ALA A 43 -17.23 18.13 -14.93
N ASN A 44 -16.97 16.97 -15.56
CA ASN A 44 -16.97 16.86 -17.01
C ASN A 44 -18.35 17.18 -17.62
N LYS A 45 -19.45 16.75 -16.97
CA LYS A 45 -20.82 17.08 -17.41
C LYS A 45 -21.18 18.56 -17.27
N THR A 46 -20.60 19.27 -16.30
CA THR A 46 -20.98 20.65 -15.97
C THR A 46 -20.02 21.70 -16.56
N LEU A 47 -18.71 21.42 -16.50
CA LEU A 47 -17.62 22.32 -16.87
C LEU A 47 -16.94 21.90 -18.19
N GLY A 48 -17.22 20.68 -18.69
CA GLY A 48 -16.58 20.15 -19.90
C GLY A 48 -15.15 19.65 -19.72
N HIS A 49 -14.65 19.61 -18.48
CA HIS A 49 -13.32 19.08 -18.14
C HIS A 49 -13.29 18.49 -16.71
N PRO A 50 -12.41 17.51 -16.42
CA PRO A 50 -12.18 17.02 -15.07
C PRO A 50 -11.51 18.09 -14.20
N VAL A 51 -11.66 17.98 -12.88
CA VAL A 51 -11.15 18.96 -11.89
C VAL A 51 -10.06 18.35 -11.02
N MET A 52 -10.11 17.05 -10.77
CA MET A 52 -9.11 16.31 -10.03
C MET A 52 -8.15 15.62 -11.00
N ASN A 53 -6.86 15.89 -10.85
CA ASN A 53 -5.82 15.19 -11.60
C ASN A 53 -5.13 14.18 -10.69
N ASP A 54 -5.03 12.93 -11.14
CA ASP A 54 -4.31 11.91 -10.39
C ASP A 54 -2.80 12.09 -10.57
N THR A 55 -2.13 12.54 -9.51
CA THR A 55 -0.68 12.74 -9.50
C THR A 55 0.07 11.59 -8.83
N ARG A 56 -0.61 10.53 -8.37
CA ARG A 56 0.00 9.43 -7.61
C ARG A 56 1.17 8.80 -8.37
N TYR A 57 0.99 8.59 -9.66
CA TYR A 57 2.00 7.93 -10.52
C TYR A 57 3.10 8.86 -11.04
N GLN A 58 3.08 10.16 -10.71
CA GLN A 58 4.16 11.07 -11.10
C GLN A 58 5.47 10.76 -10.36
N ILE A 59 5.36 10.17 -9.16
CA ILE A 59 6.49 9.75 -8.32
C ILE A 59 6.42 8.23 -8.17
N ASN A 60 6.67 7.50 -9.26
CA ASN A 60 6.42 6.05 -9.32
C ASN A 60 7.52 5.19 -8.64
N TRP A 61 8.42 5.76 -7.83
CA TRP A 61 9.60 5.04 -7.32
C TRP A 61 9.37 4.33 -5.99
N THR A 62 8.30 4.66 -5.26
CA THR A 62 8.11 4.12 -3.91
C THR A 62 7.20 2.90 -3.89
N PRO A 63 7.54 1.84 -3.14
CA PRO A 63 6.70 0.65 -2.92
C PRO A 63 5.44 0.93 -2.09
N PHE A 64 5.13 2.19 -1.82
CA PHE A 64 4.01 2.64 -1.00
C PHE A 64 2.81 3.05 -1.84
N ILE A 65 2.98 3.29 -3.14
CA ILE A 65 1.89 3.61 -4.06
C ILE A 65 1.28 2.29 -4.52
N ASP A 66 0.04 2.06 -4.10
CA ASP A 66 -0.74 0.84 -4.36
C ASP A 66 -0.02 -0.46 -4.00
N TYR A 67 1.01 -0.38 -3.15
CA TYR A 67 1.91 -1.48 -2.80
C TYR A 67 2.58 -2.13 -4.03
N THR A 68 2.78 -1.35 -5.10
CA THR A 68 3.40 -1.80 -6.36
C THR A 68 4.88 -1.41 -6.43
N VAL A 69 5.65 -2.16 -7.22
CA VAL A 69 7.06 -1.85 -7.47
C VAL A 69 7.30 -1.85 -8.98
N PRO A 70 7.86 -0.79 -9.57
CA PRO A 70 8.13 -0.74 -11.00
C PRO A 70 8.96 -1.93 -11.48
N GLY A 71 8.50 -2.59 -12.54
CA GLY A 71 9.17 -3.76 -13.12
C GLY A 71 8.90 -5.09 -12.40
N LEU A 72 8.07 -5.10 -11.34
CA LEU A 72 7.58 -6.32 -10.71
C LEU A 72 6.08 -6.49 -10.94
N PRO A 73 5.58 -7.74 -11.02
CA PRO A 73 4.15 -7.98 -11.00
C PRO A 73 3.54 -7.61 -9.65
N ASP A 74 2.26 -7.22 -9.63
CA ASP A 74 1.57 -6.68 -8.43
C ASP A 74 1.71 -7.56 -7.20
N TRP A 75 1.58 -8.89 -7.35
CA TRP A 75 1.73 -9.83 -6.25
C TRP A 75 3.14 -9.82 -5.64
N ALA A 76 4.18 -9.62 -6.46
CA ALA A 76 5.56 -9.55 -6.00
C ALA A 76 5.85 -8.18 -5.38
N GLY A 77 5.34 -7.11 -5.99
CA GLY A 77 5.39 -5.75 -5.43
C GLY A 77 4.77 -5.72 -4.03
N TYR A 78 3.61 -6.35 -3.86
CA TYR A 78 2.88 -6.41 -2.60
C TYR A 78 3.67 -7.14 -1.50
N ILE A 79 4.35 -8.25 -1.84
CA ILE A 79 5.27 -8.94 -0.91
C ILE A 79 6.42 -8.02 -0.50
N VAL A 80 7.05 -7.35 -1.47
CA VAL A 80 8.17 -6.43 -1.20
C VAL A 80 7.73 -5.29 -0.28
N ALA A 81 6.59 -4.65 -0.58
CA ALA A 81 6.01 -3.61 0.24
C ALA A 81 5.71 -4.10 1.68
N ALA A 82 5.17 -5.32 1.83
CA ALA A 82 4.91 -5.92 3.14
C ALA A 82 6.20 -6.12 3.97
N TYR A 83 7.28 -6.59 3.34
CA TYR A 83 8.57 -6.73 4.03
C TYR A 83 9.23 -5.39 4.36
N ILE A 84 9.06 -4.37 3.52
CA ILE A 84 9.52 -3.00 3.81
C ILE A 84 8.76 -2.43 5.01
N GLY A 85 7.44 -2.58 5.05
CA GLY A 85 6.62 -2.19 6.19
C GLY A 85 7.02 -2.92 7.47
N LEU A 86 7.28 -4.23 7.38
CA LEU A 86 7.75 -5.04 8.51
C LEU A 86 9.14 -4.57 8.99
N ALA A 87 10.06 -4.24 8.08
CA ALA A 87 11.38 -3.73 8.43
C ALA A 87 11.28 -2.37 9.14
N ILE A 88 10.45 -1.45 8.64
CA ILE A 88 10.20 -0.14 9.26
C ILE A 88 9.62 -0.34 10.66
N TYR A 89 8.62 -1.22 10.82
CA TYR A 89 8.05 -1.55 12.13
C TYR A 89 9.11 -2.04 13.13
N LEU A 90 9.99 -2.94 12.70
CA LEU A 90 11.08 -3.45 13.55
C LEU A 90 12.07 -2.35 13.95
N ILE A 91 12.44 -1.47 13.02
CA ILE A 91 13.31 -0.34 13.30
C ILE A 91 12.69 0.56 14.36
N VAL A 92 11.42 0.95 14.18
CA VAL A 92 10.69 1.79 15.15
C VAL A 92 10.64 1.12 16.52
N LEU A 93 10.32 -0.17 16.58
CA LEU A 93 10.28 -0.94 17.83
C LEU A 93 11.65 -0.96 18.53
N LEU A 94 12.75 -1.10 17.78
CA LEU A 94 14.10 -1.08 18.34
C LEU A 94 14.48 0.31 18.85
N VAL A 95 14.15 1.37 18.11
CA VAL A 95 14.40 2.76 18.51
C VAL A 95 13.66 3.07 19.81
N VAL A 96 12.35 2.77 19.89
CA VAL A 96 11.54 3.00 21.09
C VAL A 96 12.09 2.24 22.29
N LYS A 97 12.49 0.98 22.11
CA LYS A 97 13.11 0.18 23.19
C LYS A 97 14.43 0.79 23.65
N ARG A 98 15.24 1.31 22.73
CA ARG A 98 16.52 1.94 23.07
C ARG A 98 16.32 3.23 23.86
N VAL A 99 15.37 4.08 23.44
CA VAL A 99 15.02 5.32 24.17
C VAL A 99 14.54 4.99 25.59
N LYS A 100 13.61 4.04 25.74
CA LYS A 100 13.10 3.64 27.06
C LYS A 100 14.18 3.07 27.99
N ARG A 101 15.20 2.40 27.44
CA ARG A 101 16.30 1.84 28.24
C ARG A 101 17.34 2.89 28.66
N SER A 102 17.35 4.05 28.00
CA SER A 102 18.27 5.17 28.26
C SER A 102 17.67 6.23 29.21
N SER A 103 16.39 6.12 29.55
CA SER A 103 15.68 6.95 30.54
C SER A 103 15.48 6.18 31.83
#